data_AF-A0A350H4A5-F1
#
_entry.id   AF-A0A350H4A5-F1
#
_cell.length_a   1.000
_cell.length_b   1.000
_cell.length_c   1.000
_cell.angle_alpha   90.00
_cell.angle_beta   90.00
_cell.angle_gamma   90.00
#
_symmetry.space_group_name_H-M   'P 1'
#
loop_
_entity.id
_entity.type
_entity.pdbx_description
1 polymer ?
#
loop_
_entity_poly.entity_id
_entity_poly.type
_entity_poly.pdbx_seq_one_letter_code
_entity_poly.pdbx_strand_id
1 'polypeptide(L)' 'MDIVTLLDELVKGLIETEDKFFENIKDFYSFETSVKELVDKFSASYIGSVLSSIDEQMCRD' A
#
# COMPACT_ATOMS: atom_id res chain seq x y z
N MET A 1 8.80 8.54 4.23
CA MET A 1 8.40 8.17 2.86
C MET A 1 7.31 9.15 2.45
N ASP A 2 7.37 9.74 1.28
CA ASP A 2 6.31 10.65 0.84
C ASP A 2 5.15 9.88 0.19
N ILE A 3 4.00 10.55 0.05
CA ILE A 3 2.77 9.96 -0.49
C ILE A 3 2.91 9.45 -1.93
N VAL A 4 3.78 10.06 -2.75
CA VAL A 4 3.98 9.64 -4.14
C VAL A 4 4.67 8.28 -4.17
N THR A 5 5.69 8.09 -3.32
CA THR A 5 6.38 6.80 -3.18
C THR A 5 5.41 5.70 -2.71
N LEU A 6 4.54 5.99 -1.74
CA LEU A 6 3.54 5.03 -1.25
C LEU A 6 2.53 4.63 -2.33
N LEU A 7 2.08 5.59 -3.14
CA LEU A 7 1.16 5.32 -4.25
C LEU A 7 1.82 4.51 -5.37
N ASP A 8 3.09 4.79 -5.68
CA ASP A 8 3.86 4.04 -6.68
C ASP A 8 4.02 2.57 -6.27
N GLU A 9 4.36 2.30 -5.00
CA GLU A 9 4.43 0.94 -4.46
C GLU A 9 3.08 0.22 -4.52
N LEU A 10 1.98 0.90 -4.17
CA LEU A 10 0.64 0.33 -4.23
C LEU A 10 0.26 -0.04 -5.68
N VAL A 11 0.44 0.89 -6.62
CA VAL A 11 0.08 0.67 -8.04
C VAL A 11 0.89 -0.48 -8.64
N LYS A 12 2.20 -0.52 -8.39
CA LYS A 12 3.05 -1.64 -8.85
C LYS A 12 2.59 -2.98 -8.28
N GLY A 13 2.31 -3.01 -6.98
CA GLY A 13 1.81 -4.23 -6.32
C GLY A 13 0.47 -4.69 -6.89
N LEU A 14 -0.45 -3.77 -7.20
CA LEU A 14 -1.75 -4.09 -7.80
C LEU A 14 -1.58 -4.69 -9.20
N ILE A 15 -0.73 -4.10 -10.04
CA ILE A 15 -0.45 -4.61 -11.40
C ILE A 15 0.15 -6.02 -11.31
N GLU A 16 1.16 -6.24 -10.47
CA GLU A 16 1.76 -7.57 -10.31
C GLU A 16 0.77 -8.62 -9.78
N THR A 17 -0.16 -8.20 -8.92
CA THR A 17 -1.19 -9.07 -8.35
C THR A 17 -2.26 -9.42 -9.38
N GLU A 18 -2.63 -8.45 -10.23
CA GLU A 18 -3.52 -8.64 -11.36
C GLU A 18 -2.92 -9.58 -12.41
N ASP A 19 -1.65 -9.38 -12.78
CA ASP A 19 -0.93 -10.27 -13.71
C ASP A 19 -0.93 -11.72 -13.23
N LYS A 20 -0.61 -11.95 -11.94
CA LYS A 20 -0.66 -13.29 -11.32
C LYS A 20 -2.07 -13.89 -11.31
N PHE A 21 -3.09 -13.08 -11.11
CA PHE A 21 -4.48 -13.55 -11.16
C PHE A 21 -4.85 -14.04 -12.55
N PHE A 22 -4.42 -13.35 -13.61
CA PHE A 22 -4.67 -13.79 -14.98
C PHE A 22 -3.95 -15.11 -15.35
N GLU A 23 -2.83 -15.44 -14.68
CA GLU A 23 -2.19 -16.75 -14.81
C GLU A 23 -3.03 -17.90 -14.21
N ASN A 24 -3.82 -17.61 -13.16
CA ASN A 24 -4.69 -18.60 -12.51
C ASN A 24 -6.02 -17.99 -12.03
N ILE A 25 -6.90 -17.72 -13.00
CA ILE A 25 -8.20 -17.03 -12.81
C ILE A 25 -9.14 -17.72 -11.80
N LYS A 26 -8.90 -18.99 -11.46
CA LYS A 26 -9.72 -19.74 -10.49
C LYS A 26 -9.37 -19.36 -9.04
N ASP A 27 -8.21 -18.77 -8.81
CA ASP A 27 -7.74 -18.40 -7.48
C ASP A 27 -8.02 -16.93 -7.16
N PHE A 28 -9.30 -16.56 -7.25
CA PHE A 28 -9.76 -15.20 -6.89
C PHE A 28 -9.51 -14.87 -5.41
N TYR A 29 -9.56 -15.88 -4.53
CA TYR A 29 -9.32 -15.69 -3.10
C TYR A 29 -7.90 -15.17 -2.82
N SER A 30 -6.88 -15.74 -3.47
CA SER A 30 -5.50 -15.25 -3.34
C SER A 30 -5.33 -13.84 -3.91
N PHE A 31 -6.02 -13.51 -5.00
CA PHE A 31 -6.04 -12.16 -5.57
C PHE A 31 -6.65 -11.15 -4.60
N GLU A 32 -7.85 -11.42 -4.10
CA GLU A 32 -8.55 -10.56 -3.12
C GLU A 32 -7.70 -10.36 -1.86
N THR A 33 -7.09 -11.42 -1.35
CA THR A 33 -6.22 -11.36 -0.17
C THR A 33 -4.99 -10.51 -0.42
N SER A 34 -4.32 -10.68 -1.56
CA SER A 34 -3.12 -9.92 -1.93
C SER A 34 -3.44 -8.43 -2.11
N VAL A 35 -4.55 -8.09 -2.77
CA VAL A 35 -5.02 -6.70 -2.91
C VAL A 35 -5.32 -6.09 -1.55
N LYS A 36 -6.00 -6.83 -0.66
CA LYS A 36 -6.28 -6.38 0.70
C LYS A 36 -5.01 -6.08 1.48
N GLU A 37 -4.02 -6.98 1.45
CA GLU A 37 -2.74 -6.79 2.13
C GLU A 37 -1.97 -5.57 1.62
N LEU A 38 -1.97 -5.33 0.30
CA LEU A 38 -1.37 -4.14 -0.30
C LEU A 38 -2.02 -2.84 0.19
N VAL A 39 -3.35 -2.80 0.22
CA VAL A 39 -4.11 -1.62 0.69
C VAL A 39 -3.95 -1.40 2.20
N ASP A 40 -3.95 -2.47 3.00
CA ASP A 40 -3.73 -2.40 4.44
C ASP A 40 -2.32 -1.87 4.74
N LYS A 41 -1.29 -2.35 4.02
CA LYS A 41 0.08 -1.86 4.12
C LYS A 41 0.19 -0.38 3.74
N PHE A 42 -0.36 0.02 2.59
CA PHE A 42 -0.38 1.42 2.15
C PHE A 42 -1.00 2.33 3.21
N SER A 43 -2.18 1.95 3.71
CA SER A 43 -2.93 2.75 4.70
C SER A 43 -2.13 2.92 5.99
N ALA A 44 -1.53 1.84 6.51
CA ALA A 44 -0.69 1.89 7.69
C ALA A 44 0.54 2.79 7.49
N SER A 45 1.23 2.66 6.35
CA SER A 45 2.40 3.49 6.03
C SER A 45 2.07 4.96 5.83
N TYR A 46 0.93 5.28 5.21
CA TYR A 46 0.46 6.65 5.04
C TYR A 46 0.14 7.29 6.39
N ILE A 47 -0.68 6.62 7.22
CA ILE A 47 -1.01 7.10 8.57
C ILE A 47 0.26 7.30 9.39
N GLY A 48 1.20 6.35 9.35
CA GLY A 48 2.50 6.48 10.02
C GLY A 48 3.27 7.71 9.55
N SER A 49 3.31 7.96 8.24
CA SER A 49 3.99 9.14 7.68
C SER A 49 3.34 10.46 8.10
N VAL A 50 2.00 10.52 8.16
CA VAL A 50 1.26 11.69 8.65
C VAL A 50 1.56 11.94 10.13
N LEU A 51 1.50 10.89 10.96
CA LEU A 51 1.79 11.01 12.40
C LEU A 51 3.22 11.46 12.67
N SER A 52 4.21 10.91 11.94
CA SER A 52 5.60 11.37 12.03
C SER A 52 5.76 12.83 11.60
N SER A 53 5.06 13.25 10.54
CA SER A 53 5.09 14.66 10.12
C SER A 53 4.51 15.60 11.18
N ILE A 54 3.48 15.18 11.91
CA ILE A 54 2.89 15.96 13.01
C ILE A 54 3.87 16.02 14.19
N ASP A 55 4.46 14.89 14.58
CA ASP A 55 5.45 14.80 15.66
C ASP A 55 6.66 15.72 15.39
N GLU A 56 7.18 15.71 14.16
CA GLU A 56 8.26 16.60 13.74
C GLU A 56 7.89 18.09 13.81
N GLN A 57 6.63 18.45 13.57
CA GLN A 57 6.17 19.83 13.71
C GLN A 57 6.06 20.22 15.19
N MET A 58 5.53 19.33 16.03
CA MET A 58 5.41 19.56 17.47
C MET A 58 6.76 19.64 18.19
N CYS A 59 7.77 18.88 17.77
CA CYS A 59 9.11 18.92 18.37
C CYS A 59 9.98 20.11 17.89
N ARG A 60 9.54 20.85 16.86
CA ARG A 60 10.25 22.04 16.36
C ARG A 60 9.74 23.35 16.98
N ASP A 61 8.60 23.32 17.68
CA ASP A 61 8.07 24.40 18.54
C ASP A 61 8.59 24.28 19.98
#